data_AF-A0A9E3HTQ9-F1
#
_entry.id   AF-A0A9E3HTQ9-F1
#
_cell.length_a   1.000
_cell.length_b   1.000
_cell.length_c   1.000
_cell.angle_alpha   90.00
_cell.angle_beta   90.00
_cell.angle_gamma   90.00
#
_symmetry.space_group_name_H-M   'P 1'
#
loop_
_entity.id
_entity.type
_entity.pdbx_description
1 polymer ?
#
loop_
_entity_poly.entity_id
_entity_poly.type
_entity_poly.pdbx_seq_one_letter_code
_entity_poly.pdbx_strand_id
1 'polypeptide(L)'
;MAKSEEVFISYSHDSVEHDKKVLDLSNHLRSEGVDCVLDQYEDSPPEGWPRWMDKQIRDAQHVVLVCTKNYYKRVMGDEREGIGLGIKWEGNLIYQHIYNAESLNKKFIPVIFSESMKEFIPILLQGATYYCLSTVKGYDGLYRRLTGQQKVLKPNLGKRKKLPQKSVNTNTLMFFTSPIDIELWDAAKWSSTFFAAVPGNPPVLGLGYKNEAFGRKIFQGWRERFGENDELEELRIAIIEGDIEGEETGYSVHIGPDIDAAISRFKCQGYKYNRDVLMSVSRINRMNPLPNSNHLEVFKNLYRKFKTYYLVPGVISEDGTSLTPIYELGIFKGKIFFRKVEDINEHDIDSVVLGTGGLDRPANDWTG
;
A
#
# COMPACT_ATOMS: atom_id res chain seq x y z
N MET A 1 7.27 -10.76 41.68
CA MET A 1 6.55 -11.96 42.14
C MET A 1 6.82 -13.05 41.12
N ALA A 2 7.24 -14.24 41.53
CA ALA A 2 7.35 -15.37 40.62
C ALA A 2 5.98 -15.58 39.95
N LYS A 3 5.97 -15.70 38.63
CA LYS A 3 4.75 -15.95 37.88
C LYS A 3 4.28 -17.36 38.27
N SER A 4 3.06 -17.50 38.78
CA SER A 4 2.49 -18.83 39.07
C SER A 4 2.50 -19.64 37.76
N GLU A 5 3.01 -20.88 37.82
CA GLU A 5 2.97 -21.85 36.70
C GLU A 5 1.75 -22.78 36.78
N GLU A 6 0.86 -22.52 37.75
CA GLU A 6 -0.30 -23.36 38.07
C GLU A 6 -1.35 -23.37 36.95
N VAL A 7 -1.99 -24.52 36.76
CA VAL A 7 -3.07 -24.73 35.80
C VAL A 7 -4.34 -25.10 36.55
N PHE A 8 -5.34 -24.23 36.52
CA PHE A 8 -6.65 -24.54 37.11
C PHE A 8 -7.53 -25.28 36.10
N ILE A 9 -8.13 -26.40 36.49
CA ILE A 9 -9.13 -27.11 35.67
C ILE A 9 -10.53 -26.78 36.19
N SER A 10 -11.29 -26.06 35.36
CA SER A 10 -12.68 -25.73 35.62
C SER A 10 -13.60 -26.62 34.78
N TYR A 11 -14.57 -27.23 35.45
CA TYR A 11 -15.53 -28.16 34.87
C TYR A 11 -16.85 -28.10 35.64
N SER A 12 -17.86 -28.84 35.18
CA SER A 12 -19.12 -29.01 35.90
C SER A 12 -19.27 -30.44 36.38
N HIS A 13 -19.74 -30.61 37.62
CA HIS A 13 -20.13 -31.92 38.15
C HIS A 13 -21.34 -32.49 37.39
N ASP A 14 -21.07 -33.18 36.28
CA ASP A 14 -22.08 -33.72 35.37
C ASP A 14 -22.50 -35.14 35.74
N SER A 15 -21.53 -35.97 36.11
CA SER A 15 -21.72 -37.35 36.57
C SER A 15 -20.46 -37.86 37.26
N VAL A 16 -20.57 -38.96 38.01
CA VAL A 16 -19.43 -39.61 38.67
C VAL A 16 -18.35 -40.01 37.66
N GLU A 17 -18.74 -40.46 36.47
CA GLU A 17 -17.82 -40.81 35.39
C GLU A 17 -17.14 -39.58 34.78
N HIS A 18 -17.84 -38.45 34.71
CA HIS A 18 -17.25 -37.19 34.25
C HIS A 18 -16.22 -36.68 35.26
N ASP A 19 -16.59 -36.63 36.54
CA ASP A 19 -15.71 -36.17 37.62
C ASP A 19 -14.44 -37.00 37.69
N LYS A 20 -14.57 -38.33 37.56
CA LYS A 20 -13.41 -39.24 37.46
C LYS A 20 -12.54 -38.94 36.24
N LYS A 21 -13.11 -38.70 35.06
CA LYS A 21 -12.32 -38.36 33.85
C LYS A 21 -11.55 -37.06 34.01
N VAL A 22 -12.14 -36.06 34.66
CA VAL A 22 -11.47 -34.78 34.93
C VAL A 22 -10.35 -34.96 35.96
N LEU A 23 -10.57 -35.75 37.01
CA LEU A 23 -9.54 -36.11 37.98
C LEU A 23 -8.39 -36.88 37.34
N ASP A 24 -8.70 -37.87 36.50
CA ASP A 24 -7.70 -38.67 35.76
C ASP A 24 -6.86 -37.76 34.84
N LEU A 25 -7.49 -36.81 34.14
CA LEU A 25 -6.78 -35.81 33.34
C LEU A 25 -5.82 -34.97 34.19
N SER A 26 -6.28 -34.46 35.34
CA SER A 26 -5.45 -33.67 36.24
C SER A 26 -4.27 -34.48 36.77
N ASN A 27 -4.52 -35.68 37.28
CA ASN A 27 -3.50 -36.58 37.80
C ASN A 27 -2.46 -36.93 36.71
N HIS A 28 -2.91 -37.15 35.47
CA HIS A 28 -2.02 -37.40 34.35
C HIS A 28 -1.13 -36.19 34.03
N LEU A 29 -1.70 -34.99 33.92
CA LEU A 29 -0.93 -33.74 33.73
C LEU A 29 0.07 -33.50 34.87
N ARG A 30 -0.33 -33.74 36.12
CA ARG A 30 0.57 -33.67 37.30
C ARG A 30 1.69 -34.68 37.24
N SER A 31 1.40 -35.92 36.80
CA SER A 31 2.42 -36.96 36.64
C SER A 31 3.48 -36.59 35.57
N GLU A 32 3.14 -35.68 34.66
CA GLU A 32 4.00 -35.18 33.59
C GLU A 32 4.55 -33.76 33.86
N GLY A 33 4.47 -33.30 35.12
CA GLY A 33 5.14 -32.06 35.58
C GLY A 33 4.35 -30.78 35.38
N VAL A 34 3.04 -30.84 35.06
CA VAL A 34 2.16 -29.66 35.05
C VAL A 34 1.46 -29.54 36.39
N ASP A 35 1.64 -28.41 37.09
CA ASP A 35 1.01 -28.18 38.38
C ASP A 35 -0.49 -27.87 38.23
N CYS A 36 -1.30 -28.92 38.08
CA CYS A 36 -2.75 -28.80 37.95
C CYS A 36 -3.45 -28.80 39.30
N VAL A 37 -4.46 -27.94 39.44
CA VAL A 37 -5.37 -27.86 40.59
C VAL A 37 -6.82 -27.90 40.12
N LEU A 38 -7.68 -28.58 40.89
CA LEU A 38 -9.13 -28.57 40.76
C LEU A 38 -9.78 -28.72 42.15
N ASP A 39 -11.08 -28.50 42.21
CA ASP A 39 -11.89 -28.60 43.43
C ASP A 39 -11.80 -29.97 44.12
N GLN A 40 -11.68 -31.08 43.40
CA GLN A 40 -11.57 -32.42 44.00
C GLN A 40 -10.31 -32.63 44.85
N TYR A 41 -9.31 -31.75 44.79
CA TYR A 41 -8.15 -31.79 45.69
C TYR A 41 -8.36 -31.00 46.99
N GLU A 42 -9.46 -30.27 47.10
CA GLU A 42 -9.80 -29.41 48.23
C GLU A 42 -11.06 -29.93 48.93
N ASP A 43 -10.97 -30.24 50.22
CA ASP A 43 -12.12 -30.76 50.97
C ASP A 43 -13.03 -29.64 51.47
N SER A 44 -12.45 -28.53 51.96
CA SER A 44 -13.20 -27.43 52.55
C SER A 44 -12.36 -26.15 52.63
N PRO A 45 -12.43 -25.27 51.62
CA PRO A 45 -11.62 -24.06 51.63
C PRO A 45 -12.13 -23.08 52.70
N PRO A 46 -11.27 -22.56 53.60
CA PRO A 46 -11.69 -21.68 54.69
C PRO A 46 -12.28 -20.34 54.20
N GLU A 47 -11.91 -19.88 53.01
CA GLU A 47 -12.49 -18.71 52.36
C GLU A 47 -13.86 -18.96 51.70
N GLY A 48 -14.28 -20.23 51.60
CA GLY A 48 -15.47 -20.69 50.90
C GLY A 48 -15.24 -20.87 49.38
N TRP A 49 -16.01 -21.80 48.79
CA TRP A 49 -15.90 -22.19 47.37
C TRP A 49 -15.89 -21.01 46.38
N PRO A 50 -16.78 -19.99 46.48
CA PRO A 50 -16.79 -18.91 45.51
C PRO A 50 -15.50 -18.08 45.50
N ARG A 51 -14.95 -17.79 46.70
CA ARG A 51 -13.70 -17.02 46.83
C ARG A 51 -12.48 -17.84 46.44
N TRP A 52 -12.47 -19.12 46.80
CA TRP A 52 -11.44 -20.05 46.39
C TRP A 52 -11.39 -20.15 44.87
N MET A 53 -12.53 -20.36 44.21
CA MET A 53 -12.58 -20.50 42.76
C MET A 53 -12.19 -19.20 42.03
N ASP A 54 -12.65 -18.02 42.48
CA ASP A 54 -12.19 -16.74 41.91
C ASP A 54 -10.67 -16.56 42.04
N LYS A 55 -10.10 -16.96 43.19
CA LYS A 55 -8.65 -16.95 43.40
C LYS A 55 -7.94 -17.90 42.44
N GLN A 56 -8.39 -19.14 42.28
CA GLN A 56 -7.81 -20.10 41.33
C GLN A 56 -7.88 -19.57 39.89
N ILE A 57 -9.04 -19.04 39.48
CA ILE A 57 -9.23 -18.45 38.16
C ILE A 57 -8.33 -17.23 37.97
N ARG A 58 -8.15 -16.38 38.98
CA ARG A 58 -7.32 -15.16 38.87
C ARG A 58 -5.83 -15.47 38.84
N ASP A 59 -5.37 -16.39 39.68
CA ASP A 59 -3.95 -16.58 39.97
C ASP A 59 -3.28 -17.63 39.06
N ALA A 60 -4.03 -18.57 38.48
CA ALA A 60 -3.49 -19.58 37.58
C ALA A 60 -2.85 -18.99 36.30
N GLN A 61 -1.82 -19.64 35.75
CA GLN A 61 -1.26 -19.29 34.45
C GLN A 61 -2.24 -19.58 33.31
N HIS A 62 -2.87 -20.76 33.40
CA HIS A 62 -3.82 -21.27 32.43
C HIS A 62 -5.06 -21.79 33.16
N VAL A 63 -6.23 -21.59 32.55
CA VAL A 63 -7.49 -22.15 33.02
C VAL A 63 -8.01 -23.08 31.93
N VAL A 64 -7.97 -24.38 32.20
CA VAL A 64 -8.52 -25.42 31.32
C VAL A 64 -10.01 -25.52 31.58
N LEU A 65 -10.82 -25.29 30.54
CA LEU A 65 -12.27 -25.34 30.63
C LEU A 65 -12.76 -26.64 30.00
N VAL A 66 -13.29 -27.54 30.80
CA VAL A 66 -13.84 -28.81 30.31
C VAL A 66 -15.26 -28.56 29.78
N CYS A 67 -15.38 -28.36 28.47
CA CYS A 67 -16.61 -27.92 27.85
C CYS A 67 -17.58 -29.11 27.62
N THR A 68 -18.61 -29.17 28.46
CA THR A 68 -19.78 -30.03 28.29
C THR A 68 -21.04 -29.19 28.09
N LYS A 69 -22.16 -29.84 27.77
CA LYS A 69 -23.46 -29.18 27.64
C LYS A 69 -23.91 -28.47 28.92
N ASN A 70 -23.68 -29.08 30.07
CA ASN A 70 -24.04 -28.48 31.37
C ASN A 70 -23.09 -27.34 31.70
N TYR A 71 -21.78 -27.53 31.50
CA TYR A 71 -20.79 -26.48 31.66
C TYR A 71 -21.13 -25.23 30.83
N TYR A 72 -21.48 -25.42 29.56
CA TYR A 72 -21.94 -24.34 28.68
C TYR A 72 -23.12 -23.58 29.27
N LYS A 73 -24.17 -24.30 29.71
CA LYS A 73 -25.36 -23.66 30.30
C LYS A 73 -25.02 -22.87 31.56
N ARG A 74 -24.12 -23.36 32.41
CA ARG A 74 -23.67 -22.65 33.61
C ARG A 74 -22.93 -21.37 33.27
N VAL A 75 -21.99 -21.42 32.32
CA VAL A 75 -21.19 -20.25 31.93
C VAL A 75 -22.03 -19.22 31.19
N MET A 76 -23.01 -19.65 30.38
CA MET A 76 -23.87 -18.75 29.61
C MET A 76 -25.07 -18.23 30.42
N GLY A 77 -25.33 -18.76 31.61
CA GLY A 77 -26.47 -18.36 32.46
C GLY A 77 -27.82 -18.96 32.04
N ASP A 78 -27.83 -20.04 31.24
CA ASP A 78 -29.03 -20.66 30.65
C ASP A 78 -29.63 -21.81 31.51
N GLU A 79 -29.22 -21.95 32.78
CA GLU A 79 -29.81 -22.96 33.68
C GLU A 79 -31.19 -22.54 34.21
N ARG A 80 -32.16 -23.48 34.20
CA ARG A 80 -33.53 -23.26 34.70
C ARG A 80 -33.49 -22.90 36.19
N GLU A 81 -34.26 -21.87 36.56
CA GLU A 81 -34.51 -21.50 37.96
C GLU A 81 -35.15 -22.68 38.72
N GLY A 82 -34.57 -23.08 39.87
CA GLY A 82 -35.28 -23.98 40.80
C GLY A 82 -34.46 -24.98 41.61
N ILE A 83 -33.16 -25.17 41.37
CA ILE A 83 -32.33 -26.08 42.19
C ILE A 83 -31.13 -25.29 42.75
N GLY A 84 -31.19 -24.95 44.04
CA GLY A 84 -30.05 -24.43 44.81
C GLY A 84 -29.68 -22.96 44.54
N LEU A 85 -30.23 -22.05 45.36
CA LEU A 85 -29.90 -20.61 45.40
C LEU A 85 -28.42 -20.28 45.74
N GLY A 86 -27.55 -21.28 45.94
CA GLY A 86 -26.14 -21.12 46.30
C GLY A 86 -25.11 -21.43 45.20
N ILE A 87 -25.50 -21.99 44.05
CA ILE A 87 -24.55 -22.55 43.04
C ILE A 87 -24.52 -21.73 41.72
N LYS A 88 -25.38 -20.71 41.58
CA LYS A 88 -25.51 -19.89 40.35
C LYS A 88 -24.38 -18.90 40.08
N TRP A 89 -23.45 -18.69 41.02
CA TRP A 89 -22.45 -17.62 40.92
C TRP A 89 -21.19 -17.99 40.14
N GLU A 90 -20.86 -19.27 40.02
CA GLU A 90 -19.54 -19.72 39.56
C GLU A 90 -19.34 -19.56 38.04
N GLY A 91 -20.35 -19.91 37.24
CA GLY A 91 -20.29 -19.78 35.78
C GLY A 91 -20.20 -18.33 35.29
N ASN A 92 -20.88 -17.40 35.99
CA ASN A 92 -20.83 -15.96 35.67
C ASN A 92 -19.44 -15.36 35.91
N LEU A 93 -18.70 -15.84 36.92
CA LEU A 93 -17.33 -15.36 37.17
C LEU A 93 -16.41 -15.71 36.00
N ILE A 94 -16.48 -16.95 35.49
CA ILE A 94 -15.70 -17.37 34.32
C ILE A 94 -16.07 -16.52 33.09
N TYR A 95 -17.36 -16.31 32.85
CA TYR A 95 -17.82 -15.44 31.76
C TYR A 95 -17.24 -14.02 31.89
N GLN A 96 -17.32 -13.42 33.08
CA GLN A 96 -16.82 -12.08 33.34
C GLN A 96 -15.30 -11.98 33.20
N HIS A 97 -14.53 -12.98 33.67
CA HIS A 97 -13.09 -13.03 33.50
C HIS A 97 -12.68 -13.14 32.02
N ILE A 98 -13.41 -13.93 31.22
CA ILE A 98 -13.18 -14.02 29.78
C ILE A 98 -13.53 -12.69 29.10
N TYR A 99 -14.65 -12.05 29.47
CA TYR A 99 -15.10 -10.78 28.90
C TYR A 99 -14.11 -9.64 29.19
N ASN A 100 -13.64 -9.53 30.44
CA ASN A 100 -12.67 -8.50 30.87
C ASN A 100 -11.28 -8.67 30.23
N ALA A 101 -10.98 -9.79 29.58
CA ALA A 101 -9.70 -10.04 28.93
C ALA A 101 -9.56 -9.39 27.53
N GLU A 102 -10.55 -8.58 27.09
CA GLU A 102 -10.51 -7.70 25.91
C GLU A 102 -9.80 -8.31 24.68
N SER A 103 -10.28 -9.46 24.19
CA SER A 103 -9.79 -10.15 22.97
C SER A 103 -8.38 -10.76 23.03
N LEU A 104 -7.63 -10.60 24.12
CA LEU A 104 -6.29 -11.19 24.31
C LEU A 104 -6.37 -12.46 25.18
N ASN A 105 -7.15 -13.46 24.73
CA ASN A 105 -7.28 -14.71 25.46
C ASN A 105 -5.99 -15.56 25.42
N LYS A 106 -5.11 -15.36 26.41
CA LYS A 106 -3.88 -16.14 26.61
C LYS A 106 -4.04 -17.24 27.68
N LYS A 107 -5.10 -17.17 28.48
CA LYS A 107 -5.26 -17.93 29.72
C LYS A 107 -6.31 -19.03 29.64
N PHE A 108 -7.47 -18.77 29.02
CA PHE A 108 -8.58 -19.71 28.97
C PHE A 108 -8.41 -20.67 27.79
N ILE A 109 -8.39 -21.97 28.09
CA ILE A 109 -8.11 -23.05 27.15
C ILE A 109 -9.31 -24.01 27.10
N PRO A 110 -10.12 -23.99 26.03
CA PRO A 110 -11.23 -24.93 25.87
C PRO A 110 -10.72 -26.35 25.61
N VAL A 111 -11.29 -27.31 26.31
CA VAL A 111 -10.99 -28.73 26.17
C VAL A 111 -12.30 -29.52 26.09
N ILE A 112 -12.34 -30.52 25.21
CA ILE A 112 -13.50 -31.40 25.02
C ILE A 112 -13.07 -32.87 25.06
N PHE A 113 -13.93 -33.75 25.57
CA PHE A 113 -13.67 -35.20 25.59
C PHE A 113 -14.14 -35.92 24.32
N SER A 114 -14.87 -35.23 23.43
CA SER A 114 -15.35 -35.75 22.14
C SER A 114 -15.58 -34.59 21.18
N GLU A 115 -15.33 -34.77 19.87
CA GLU A 115 -15.62 -33.73 18.86
C GLU A 115 -17.10 -33.34 18.81
N SER A 116 -18.02 -34.25 19.18
CA SER A 116 -19.44 -33.93 19.29
C SER A 116 -19.76 -32.86 20.35
N MET A 117 -18.84 -32.57 21.27
CA MET A 117 -19.02 -31.55 22.31
C MET A 117 -18.51 -30.16 21.89
N LYS A 118 -17.97 -30.02 20.66
CA LYS A 118 -17.43 -28.75 20.16
C LYS A 118 -18.44 -27.61 20.19
N GLU A 119 -19.72 -27.89 19.96
CA GLU A 119 -20.80 -26.89 20.01
C GLU A 119 -20.99 -26.27 21.41
N PHE A 120 -20.54 -26.95 22.46
CA PHE A 120 -20.65 -26.49 23.86
C PHE A 120 -19.45 -25.66 24.33
N ILE A 121 -18.56 -25.26 23.42
CA ILE A 121 -17.53 -24.27 23.73
C ILE A 121 -18.22 -22.90 23.87
N PRO A 122 -18.03 -22.18 25.00
CA PRO A 122 -18.64 -20.87 25.22
C PRO A 122 -18.38 -19.91 24.06
N ILE A 123 -19.37 -19.06 23.73
CA ILE A 123 -19.34 -18.23 22.51
C ILE A 123 -18.09 -17.35 22.41
N LEU A 124 -17.63 -16.80 23.55
CA LEU A 124 -16.44 -15.95 23.66
C LEU A 124 -15.13 -16.69 23.33
N LEU A 125 -15.15 -18.03 23.29
CA LEU A 125 -13.99 -18.90 23.09
C LEU A 125 -14.04 -19.69 21.78
N GLN A 126 -15.09 -19.56 20.98
CA GLN A 126 -15.23 -20.31 19.72
C GLN A 126 -14.13 -19.97 18.69
N GLY A 127 -13.56 -18.76 18.75
CA GLY A 127 -12.41 -18.36 17.93
C GLY A 127 -11.05 -18.82 18.46
N ALA A 128 -10.98 -19.34 19.69
CA ALA A 128 -9.74 -19.80 20.30
C ALA A 128 -9.40 -21.25 19.88
N THR A 129 -8.12 -21.61 19.96
CA THR A 129 -7.70 -23.01 19.81
C THR A 129 -8.23 -23.85 20.97
N TYR A 130 -8.97 -24.92 20.67
CA TYR A 130 -9.44 -25.95 21.60
C TYR A 130 -8.68 -27.27 21.40
N TYR A 131 -8.76 -28.16 22.39
CA TYR A 131 -8.12 -29.49 22.34
C TYR A 131 -9.12 -30.61 22.61
N CYS A 132 -9.13 -31.62 21.74
CA CYS A 132 -10.01 -32.78 21.87
C CYS A 132 -9.26 -33.98 22.45
N LEU A 133 -9.55 -34.32 23.70
CA LEU A 133 -8.85 -35.35 24.47
C LEU A 133 -9.22 -36.78 24.11
N SER A 134 -10.16 -37.00 23.19
CA SER A 134 -10.39 -38.33 22.62
C SER A 134 -9.25 -38.80 21.72
N THR A 135 -8.29 -37.92 21.41
CA THR A 135 -7.14 -38.22 20.55
C THR A 135 -5.83 -37.90 21.24
N VAL A 136 -4.80 -38.74 21.02
CA VAL A 136 -3.43 -38.50 21.50
C VAL A 136 -2.93 -37.12 21.03
N LYS A 137 -3.18 -36.77 19.77
CA LYS A 137 -2.82 -35.47 19.19
C LYS A 137 -3.43 -34.29 19.93
N GLY A 138 -4.66 -34.43 20.43
CA GLY A 138 -5.33 -33.39 21.21
C GLY A 138 -4.70 -33.20 22.58
N TYR A 139 -4.41 -34.30 23.28
CA TYR A 139 -3.68 -34.26 24.56
C TYR A 139 -2.28 -33.65 24.38
N ASP A 140 -1.49 -34.14 23.42
CA ASP A 140 -0.15 -33.60 23.12
C ASP A 140 -0.20 -32.10 22.82
N GLY A 141 -1.24 -31.66 22.11
CA GLY A 141 -1.47 -30.25 21.80
C GLY A 141 -1.72 -29.41 23.05
N LEU A 142 -2.57 -29.91 23.97
CA LEU A 142 -2.85 -29.27 25.25
C LEU A 142 -1.59 -29.19 26.09
N TYR A 143 -0.91 -30.33 26.28
CA TYR A 143 0.30 -30.43 27.08
C TYR A 143 1.39 -29.45 26.60
N ARG A 144 1.63 -29.39 25.28
CA ARG A 144 2.56 -28.43 24.68
C ARG A 144 2.19 -26.98 24.96
N ARG A 145 0.89 -26.66 24.96
CA ARG A 145 0.43 -25.29 25.27
C ARG A 145 0.66 -24.96 26.74
N LEU A 146 0.34 -25.87 27.65
CA LEU A 146 0.52 -25.66 29.09
C LEU A 146 2.00 -25.53 29.47
N THR A 147 2.89 -26.26 28.80
CA THR A 147 4.34 -26.27 29.06
C THR A 147 5.13 -25.29 28.19
N GLY A 148 4.48 -24.51 27.32
CA GLY A 148 5.15 -23.58 26.41
C GLY A 148 6.05 -24.24 25.34
N GLN A 149 5.89 -25.55 25.10
CA GLN A 149 6.67 -26.28 24.11
C GLN A 149 6.19 -25.95 22.69
N GLN A 150 6.99 -25.17 21.96
CA GLN A 150 6.69 -24.86 20.56
C GLN A 150 6.76 -26.13 19.70
N LYS A 151 5.68 -26.41 18.95
CA LYS A 151 5.60 -27.58 18.06
C LYS A 151 6.70 -27.61 16.99
N VAL A 152 7.16 -26.44 16.57
CA VAL A 152 8.27 -26.25 15.65
C VAL A 152 9.10 -25.11 16.24
N LEU A 153 10.31 -25.42 16.71
CA LEU A 153 11.25 -24.38 17.09
C LEU A 153 11.57 -23.56 15.84
N LYS A 154 11.40 -22.24 15.93
CA LYS A 154 11.86 -21.35 14.88
C LYS A 154 13.38 -21.58 14.75
N PRO A 155 13.88 -22.06 13.59
CA PRO A 155 15.30 -22.30 13.45
C PRO A 155 16.06 -20.99 13.68
N ASN A 156 17.27 -21.09 14.23
CA ASN A 156 18.15 -19.93 14.37
C ASN A 156 18.20 -19.19 13.05
N LEU A 157 18.04 -17.86 13.12
CA LEU A 157 18.07 -17.02 11.94
C LEU A 157 19.43 -17.23 11.25
N GLY A 158 19.43 -17.88 10.09
CA GLY A 158 20.64 -18.11 9.33
C GLY A 158 21.30 -16.78 8.95
N LYS A 159 22.61 -16.79 8.73
CA LYS A 159 23.29 -15.63 8.12
C LYS A 159 22.60 -15.34 6.78
N ARG A 160 22.21 -14.09 6.56
CA ARG A 160 21.61 -13.66 5.29
C ARG A 160 22.57 -14.07 4.16
N LYS A 161 22.16 -15.06 3.36
CA LYS A 161 22.86 -15.40 2.13
C LYS A 161 22.84 -14.13 1.28
N LYS A 162 24.00 -13.58 0.91
CA LYS A 162 24.08 -12.66 -0.23
C LYS A 162 23.77 -13.49 -1.47
N LEU A 163 22.48 -13.64 -1.75
CA LEU A 163 22.05 -14.07 -3.07
C LEU A 163 22.47 -12.96 -4.04
N PRO A 164 22.92 -13.29 -5.27
CA PRO A 164 22.92 -12.27 -6.32
C PRO A 164 21.53 -11.65 -6.31
N GLN A 165 21.47 -10.32 -6.33
CA GLN A 165 20.23 -9.58 -6.25
C GLN A 165 19.23 -10.25 -7.20
N LYS A 166 18.22 -10.91 -6.64
CA LYS A 166 17.10 -11.39 -7.45
C LYS A 166 16.58 -10.11 -8.08
N SER A 167 16.68 -9.99 -9.40
CA SER A 167 16.26 -8.78 -10.10
C SER A 167 14.86 -8.49 -9.61
N VAL A 168 14.75 -7.40 -8.86
CA VAL A 168 13.48 -6.91 -8.39
C VAL A 168 12.75 -6.56 -9.69
N ASN A 169 11.79 -7.40 -10.09
CA ASN A 169 10.82 -7.06 -11.13
C ASN A 169 9.81 -6.03 -10.59
N THR A 170 10.24 -5.11 -9.71
CA THR A 170 9.63 -3.79 -9.68
C THR A 170 10.04 -3.20 -11.01
N ASN A 171 9.05 -2.96 -11.85
CA ASN A 171 9.22 -2.43 -13.19
C ASN A 171 9.90 -1.06 -13.07
N THR A 172 11.23 -1.04 -13.04
CA THR A 172 12.04 0.17 -12.81
C THR A 172 11.85 1.16 -13.97
N LEU A 173 11.37 0.64 -15.11
CA LEU A 173 10.86 1.43 -16.23
C LEU A 173 9.64 2.31 -15.90
N MET A 174 8.79 1.95 -14.91
CA MET A 174 7.64 2.78 -14.54
C MET A 174 8.05 4.08 -13.84
N PHE A 175 9.18 4.11 -13.13
CA PHE A 175 9.62 5.29 -12.35
C PHE A 175 10.71 6.12 -13.04
N PHE A 176 11.32 5.64 -14.12
CA PHE A 176 12.56 6.23 -14.67
C PHE A 176 12.39 6.90 -16.04
N THR A 177 11.20 6.96 -16.62
CA THR A 177 11.02 7.31 -18.05
C THR A 177 10.47 8.70 -18.31
N SER A 178 9.60 9.27 -17.47
CA SER A 178 9.02 10.58 -17.80
C SER A 178 9.99 11.74 -17.50
N PRO A 179 10.26 12.66 -18.45
CA PRO A 179 10.92 13.93 -18.20
C PRO A 179 10.02 14.95 -17.49
N ILE A 180 8.78 14.59 -17.15
CA ILE A 180 7.79 15.48 -16.57
C ILE A 180 7.66 15.20 -15.07
N ASP A 181 8.21 16.11 -14.27
CA ASP A 181 7.92 16.19 -12.84
C ASP A 181 6.59 16.94 -12.65
N ILE A 182 5.56 16.24 -12.16
CA ILE A 182 4.20 16.79 -12.13
C ILE A 182 4.13 18.04 -11.24
N GLU A 183 4.66 17.95 -10.03
CA GLU A 183 4.59 19.02 -9.04
C GLU A 183 5.38 20.25 -9.52
N LEU A 184 6.56 20.01 -10.10
CA LEU A 184 7.41 21.08 -10.62
C LEU A 184 6.75 21.84 -11.77
N TRP A 185 6.11 21.13 -12.71
CA TRP A 185 5.39 21.74 -13.83
C TRP A 185 4.15 22.51 -13.39
N ASP A 186 3.40 21.98 -12.42
CA ASP A 186 2.21 22.64 -11.88
C ASP A 186 2.56 23.91 -11.11
N ALA A 187 3.71 23.92 -10.44
CA ALA A 187 4.27 25.10 -9.77
C ALA A 187 4.86 26.13 -10.76
N ALA A 188 5.45 25.67 -11.88
CA ALA A 188 6.03 26.54 -12.89
C ALA A 188 5.00 27.35 -13.68
N LYS A 189 3.75 26.86 -13.77
CA LYS A 189 2.65 27.52 -14.51
C LYS A 189 3.08 27.84 -15.95
N TRP A 190 3.40 26.79 -16.71
CA TRP A 190 3.62 26.91 -18.15
C TRP A 190 2.34 27.43 -18.81
N SER A 191 2.44 28.56 -19.52
CA SER A 191 1.27 29.17 -20.15
C SER A 191 1.52 29.70 -21.56
N SER A 192 2.74 29.73 -22.08
CA SER A 192 2.96 30.15 -23.47
C SER A 192 4.06 29.39 -24.19
N THR A 193 4.03 29.47 -25.52
CA THR A 193 5.11 29.05 -26.40
C THR A 193 5.53 30.22 -27.27
N PHE A 194 6.83 30.47 -27.39
CA PHE A 194 7.37 31.56 -28.20
C PHE A 194 8.37 31.05 -29.21
N PHE A 195 8.58 31.83 -30.27
CA PHE A 195 9.56 31.53 -31.30
C PHE A 195 10.49 32.72 -31.45
N ALA A 196 11.79 32.46 -31.54
CA ALA A 196 12.78 33.49 -31.82
C ALA A 196 13.73 33.03 -32.94
N ALA A 197 14.15 33.98 -33.76
CA ALA A 197 15.11 33.75 -34.82
C ALA A 197 16.31 34.67 -34.60
N VAL A 198 17.49 34.08 -34.45
CA VAL A 198 18.76 34.81 -34.41
C VAL A 198 19.47 34.57 -35.73
N PRO A 199 19.85 35.61 -36.49
CA PRO A 199 20.56 35.45 -37.76
C PRO A 199 21.77 34.52 -37.63
N GLY A 200 21.89 33.59 -38.58
CA GLY A 200 22.99 32.61 -38.62
C GLY A 200 22.87 31.43 -37.66
N ASN A 201 21.86 31.40 -36.78
CA ASN A 201 21.69 30.34 -35.78
C ASN A 201 20.43 29.51 -36.03
N PRO A 202 20.38 28.26 -35.52
CA PRO A 202 19.16 27.48 -35.45
C PRO A 202 18.02 28.27 -34.75
N PRO A 203 16.76 28.08 -35.17
CA PRO A 203 15.63 28.76 -34.55
C PRO A 203 15.45 28.35 -33.08
N VAL A 204 14.76 29.18 -32.32
CA VAL A 204 14.45 28.92 -30.90
C VAL A 204 12.97 28.63 -30.77
N LEU A 205 12.65 27.53 -30.08
CA LEU A 205 11.33 27.24 -29.53
C LEU A 205 11.42 27.46 -28.02
N GLY A 206 10.55 28.31 -27.50
CA GLY A 206 10.60 28.70 -26.10
C GLY A 206 9.34 28.32 -25.33
N LEU A 207 9.51 27.95 -24.05
CA LEU A 207 8.40 27.64 -23.13
C LEU A 207 8.30 28.75 -22.09
N GLY A 208 7.18 29.49 -22.08
CA GLY A 208 6.96 30.61 -21.16
C GLY A 208 6.26 30.18 -19.86
N TYR A 209 6.90 30.48 -18.73
CA TYR A 209 6.44 30.17 -17.38
C TYR A 209 6.12 31.44 -16.61
N LYS A 210 5.04 31.42 -15.80
CA LYS A 210 4.75 32.53 -14.87
C LYS A 210 5.65 32.51 -13.63
N ASN A 211 6.18 31.34 -13.25
CA ASN A 211 7.08 31.21 -12.11
C ASN A 211 8.50 30.84 -12.56
N GLU A 212 9.40 31.82 -12.57
CA GLU A 212 10.78 31.67 -13.00
C GLU A 212 11.53 30.56 -12.25
N ALA A 213 11.41 30.52 -10.93
CA ALA A 213 12.20 29.60 -10.11
C ALA A 213 11.91 28.13 -10.47
N PHE A 214 10.64 27.80 -10.71
CA PHE A 214 10.26 26.44 -11.11
C PHE A 214 10.50 26.19 -12.61
N GLY A 215 10.29 27.17 -13.48
CA GLY A 215 10.63 27.07 -14.90
C GLY A 215 12.12 26.78 -15.14
N ARG A 216 13.00 27.45 -14.38
CA ARG A 216 14.45 27.17 -14.37
C ARG A 216 14.76 25.76 -13.91
N LYS A 217 14.14 25.30 -12.80
CA LYS A 217 14.33 23.94 -12.28
C LYS A 217 13.96 22.86 -13.28
N ILE A 218 12.91 23.06 -14.09
CA ILE A 218 12.53 22.10 -15.15
C ILE A 218 13.70 21.92 -16.13
N PHE A 219 14.23 23.02 -16.66
CA PHE A 219 15.32 22.96 -17.62
C PHE A 219 16.65 22.53 -17.02
N GLN A 220 16.92 22.88 -15.76
CA GLN A 220 18.08 22.35 -15.02
C GLN A 220 17.99 20.83 -14.90
N GLY A 221 16.85 20.28 -14.46
CA GLY A 221 16.64 18.84 -14.38
C GLY A 221 16.72 18.14 -15.74
N TRP A 222 16.23 18.78 -16.80
CA TRP A 222 16.40 18.28 -18.17
C TRP A 222 17.85 18.29 -18.62
N ARG A 223 18.64 19.33 -18.31
CA ARG A 223 20.07 19.36 -18.64
C ARG A 223 20.90 18.40 -17.82
N GLU A 224 20.54 18.17 -16.56
CA GLU A 224 21.15 17.10 -15.75
C GLU A 224 20.89 15.72 -16.36
N ARG A 225 19.71 15.52 -16.94
CA ARG A 225 19.29 14.24 -17.52
C ARG A 225 19.81 14.01 -18.93
N PHE A 226 19.70 15.01 -19.81
CA PHE A 226 19.95 14.90 -21.25
C PHE A 226 21.24 15.61 -21.69
N GLY A 227 21.83 16.43 -20.82
CA GLY A 227 22.91 17.35 -21.19
C GLY A 227 22.40 18.62 -21.88
N GLU A 228 23.34 19.39 -22.40
CA GLU A 228 23.05 20.58 -23.22
C GLU A 228 22.54 20.23 -24.62
N ASN A 229 22.73 18.99 -25.04
CA ASN A 229 22.33 18.43 -26.32
C ASN A 229 21.60 17.12 -26.07
N ASP A 230 20.30 17.07 -26.34
CA ASP A 230 19.50 15.85 -26.21
C ASP A 230 19.73 14.94 -27.42
N GLU A 231 20.92 14.34 -27.49
CA GLU A 231 21.43 13.55 -28.63
C GLU A 231 20.55 12.35 -28.98
N LEU A 232 19.92 11.75 -27.97
CA LEU A 232 19.02 10.61 -28.16
C LEU A 232 17.58 11.05 -28.49
N GLU A 233 17.30 12.36 -28.43
CA GLU A 233 15.98 12.95 -28.62
C GLU A 233 14.93 12.37 -27.65
N GLU A 234 15.32 12.14 -26.39
CA GLU A 234 14.45 11.57 -25.36
C GLU A 234 13.36 12.55 -24.91
N LEU A 235 13.57 13.86 -25.01
CA LEU A 235 12.55 14.88 -24.81
C LEU A 235 11.81 15.16 -26.12
N ARG A 236 10.58 14.66 -26.21
CA ARG A 236 9.71 14.82 -27.36
C ARG A 236 8.94 16.13 -27.30
N ILE A 237 9.04 16.92 -28.36
CA ILE A 237 8.21 18.11 -28.61
C ILE A 237 7.39 17.89 -29.89
N ALA A 238 6.07 18.00 -29.79
CA ALA A 238 5.16 18.00 -30.93
C ALA A 238 4.32 19.27 -30.98
N ILE A 239 4.13 19.79 -32.19
CA ILE A 239 3.20 20.88 -32.50
C ILE A 239 2.09 20.28 -33.35
N ILE A 240 0.87 20.30 -32.82
CA ILE A 240 -0.30 19.64 -33.40
C ILE A 240 -1.28 20.73 -33.83
N GLU A 241 -1.46 20.88 -35.13
CA GLU A 241 -2.28 21.90 -35.73
C GLU A 241 -3.65 21.37 -36.12
N GLY A 242 -4.65 22.23 -36.08
CA GLY A 242 -6.02 21.90 -36.45
C GLY A 242 -7.01 22.13 -35.32
N ASP A 243 -8.28 22.10 -35.69
CA ASP A 243 -9.38 22.31 -34.76
C ASP A 243 -9.60 21.07 -33.89
N ILE A 244 -9.89 21.31 -32.61
CA ILE A 244 -10.22 20.29 -31.62
C ILE A 244 -11.57 20.68 -31.04
N GLU A 245 -12.50 19.73 -30.97
CA GLU A 245 -13.84 19.97 -30.46
C GLU A 245 -13.79 20.53 -29.02
N GLY A 246 -14.48 21.65 -28.79
CA GLY A 246 -14.52 22.33 -27.49
C GLY A 246 -13.31 23.23 -27.18
N GLU A 247 -12.34 23.35 -28.07
CA GLU A 247 -11.15 24.19 -27.90
C GLU A 247 -11.12 25.31 -28.94
N GLU A 248 -10.50 26.44 -28.59
CA GLU A 248 -10.28 27.52 -29.54
C GLU A 248 -9.32 27.12 -30.68
N THR A 249 -9.53 27.72 -31.87
CA THR A 249 -8.68 27.49 -33.04
C THR A 249 -7.22 27.86 -32.76
N GLY A 250 -6.30 27.02 -33.24
CA GLY A 250 -4.89 27.19 -32.97
C GLY A 250 -4.11 25.88 -33.11
N TYR A 251 -3.08 25.72 -32.28
CA TYR A 251 -2.25 24.52 -32.24
C TYR A 251 -1.93 24.12 -30.81
N SER A 252 -1.69 22.83 -30.58
CA SER A 252 -1.31 22.30 -29.28
C SER A 252 0.17 21.95 -29.26
N VAL A 253 0.87 22.38 -28.21
CA VAL A 253 2.25 21.95 -27.94
C VAL A 253 2.19 20.79 -26.96
N HIS A 254 2.66 19.62 -27.38
CA HIS A 254 2.68 18.40 -26.59
C HIS A 254 4.12 18.02 -26.27
N ILE A 255 4.44 17.94 -24.97
CA ILE A 255 5.77 17.70 -24.43
C ILE A 255 5.73 16.44 -23.58
N GLY A 256 6.62 15.49 -23.85
CA GLY A 256 6.70 14.25 -23.11
C GLY A 256 7.97 13.48 -23.45
N PRO A 257 8.10 12.21 -23.01
CA PRO A 257 9.19 11.36 -23.45
C PRO A 257 8.98 10.87 -24.89
N ASP A 258 10.06 10.76 -25.67
CA ASP A 258 10.10 9.86 -26.82
C ASP A 258 10.37 8.44 -26.30
N ILE A 259 9.34 7.59 -26.38
CA ILE A 259 9.36 6.23 -25.81
C ILE A 259 10.43 5.36 -26.48
N ASP A 260 10.58 5.48 -27.80
CA ASP A 260 11.53 4.69 -28.57
C ASP A 260 12.98 5.12 -28.28
N ALA A 261 13.22 6.42 -28.12
CA ALA A 261 14.50 6.96 -27.67
C ALA A 261 14.85 6.45 -26.26
N ALA A 262 13.90 6.51 -25.32
CA ALA A 262 14.10 6.02 -23.96
C ALA A 262 14.43 4.51 -23.93
N ILE A 263 13.68 3.69 -24.70
CA ILE A 263 13.96 2.25 -24.86
C ILE A 263 15.35 2.02 -25.46
N SER A 264 15.74 2.82 -26.45
CA SER A 264 17.05 2.71 -27.09
C SER A 264 18.19 2.98 -26.10
N ARG A 265 18.08 4.02 -25.26
CA ARG A 265 19.04 4.26 -24.17
C ARG A 265 19.17 3.07 -23.23
N PHE A 266 18.06 2.48 -22.80
CA PHE A 266 18.09 1.31 -21.90
C PHE A 266 18.79 0.11 -22.54
N LYS A 267 18.56 -0.14 -23.84
CA LYS A 267 19.27 -1.19 -24.58
C LYS A 267 20.78 -0.92 -24.62
N CYS A 268 21.20 0.32 -24.90
CA CYS A 268 22.61 0.71 -24.91
C CYS A 268 23.29 0.53 -23.54
N GLN A 269 22.53 0.69 -22.44
CA GLN A 269 23.02 0.48 -21.07
C GLN A 269 22.95 -0.99 -20.61
N GLY A 270 22.62 -1.93 -21.51
CA GLY A 270 22.60 -3.37 -21.23
C GLY A 270 21.34 -3.86 -20.51
N TYR A 271 20.30 -3.03 -20.39
CA TYR A 271 19.02 -3.45 -19.83
C TYR A 271 18.17 -4.22 -20.84
N LYS A 272 17.51 -5.28 -20.37
CA LYS A 272 16.52 -6.02 -21.16
C LYS A 272 15.15 -5.34 -21.00
N TYR A 273 14.64 -4.77 -22.09
CA TYR A 273 13.26 -4.29 -22.14
C TYR A 273 12.31 -5.47 -22.34
N ASN A 274 11.48 -5.74 -21.34
CA ASN A 274 10.31 -6.61 -21.48
C ASN A 274 9.11 -5.72 -21.81
N ARG A 275 8.20 -6.15 -22.69
CA ARG A 275 7.05 -5.37 -23.17
C ARG A 275 5.96 -5.17 -22.09
N ASP A 276 6.35 -4.83 -20.88
CA ASP A 276 5.43 -4.50 -19.80
C ASP A 276 4.92 -3.07 -19.97
N VAL A 277 3.70 -2.81 -19.47
CA VAL A 277 2.99 -1.53 -19.57
C VAL A 277 3.90 -0.35 -19.25
N LEU A 278 4.09 0.55 -20.23
CA LEU A 278 4.81 1.79 -20.05
C LEU A 278 3.81 2.91 -19.74
N MET A 279 3.94 3.49 -18.56
CA MET A 279 3.22 4.73 -18.21
C MET A 279 4.11 5.91 -18.51
N SER A 280 3.54 6.93 -19.15
CA SER A 280 4.21 8.18 -19.48
C SER A 280 3.34 9.34 -19.05
N VAL A 281 3.98 10.38 -18.53
CA VAL A 281 3.34 11.67 -18.25
C VAL A 281 3.81 12.65 -19.30
N SER A 282 2.87 13.41 -19.86
CA SER A 282 3.12 14.52 -20.78
C SER A 282 2.48 15.82 -20.27
N ARG A 283 2.83 16.92 -20.93
CA ARG A 283 2.22 18.24 -20.74
C ARG A 283 1.75 18.76 -22.08
N ILE A 284 0.58 19.39 -22.07
CA ILE A 284 -0.09 19.89 -23.27
C ILE A 284 -0.49 21.33 -23.00
N ASN A 285 -0.23 22.21 -23.95
CA ASN A 285 -0.68 23.60 -23.89
C ASN A 285 -1.23 24.02 -25.26
N ARG A 286 -2.48 24.51 -25.28
CA ARG A 286 -3.16 25.00 -26.49
C ARG A 286 -2.83 26.47 -26.69
N MET A 287 -2.30 26.78 -27.86
CA MET A 287 -1.92 28.12 -28.29
C MET A 287 -2.94 28.63 -29.30
N ASN A 288 -3.46 29.83 -29.05
CA ASN A 288 -4.47 30.49 -29.88
C ASN A 288 -3.87 31.75 -30.50
N PRO A 289 -2.97 31.62 -31.48
CA PRO A 289 -2.36 32.78 -32.12
C PRO A 289 -3.42 33.61 -32.86
N LEU A 290 -3.17 34.91 -32.99
CA LEU A 290 -3.97 35.77 -33.89
C LEU A 290 -3.99 35.18 -35.32
N PRO A 291 -5.10 35.30 -36.07
CA PRO A 291 -5.27 34.66 -37.38
C PRO A 291 -4.16 34.89 -38.42
N ASN A 292 -3.43 36.01 -38.30
CA ASN A 292 -2.36 36.38 -39.23
C ASN A 292 -0.95 36.19 -38.65
N SER A 293 -0.83 35.56 -37.48
CA SER A 293 0.48 35.30 -36.86
C SER A 293 1.27 34.29 -37.70
N ASN A 294 2.48 34.67 -38.09
CA ASN A 294 3.37 33.83 -38.89
C ASN A 294 4.51 33.21 -38.07
N HIS A 295 4.55 33.39 -36.74
CA HIS A 295 5.69 33.00 -35.92
C HIS A 295 6.00 31.50 -36.00
N LEU A 296 4.96 30.65 -35.97
CA LEU A 296 5.12 29.20 -36.11
C LEU A 296 5.60 28.81 -37.52
N GLU A 297 5.07 29.46 -38.58
CA GLU A 297 5.50 29.20 -39.94
C GLU A 297 6.95 29.62 -40.20
N VAL A 298 7.37 30.76 -39.64
CA VAL A 298 8.77 31.20 -39.66
C VAL A 298 9.66 30.17 -38.96
N PHE A 299 9.26 29.67 -37.78
CA PHE A 299 9.98 28.62 -37.07
C PHE A 299 10.10 27.33 -37.92
N LYS A 300 8.99 26.85 -38.50
CA LYS A 300 8.98 25.67 -39.37
C LYS A 300 9.94 25.82 -40.55
N ASN A 301 9.94 26.99 -41.21
CA ASN A 301 10.82 27.27 -42.34
C ASN A 301 12.30 27.27 -41.93
N LEU A 302 12.63 27.89 -40.80
CA LEU A 302 13.98 27.88 -40.26
C LEU A 302 14.41 26.46 -39.86
N TYR A 303 13.53 25.70 -39.19
CA TYR A 303 13.82 24.31 -38.84
C TYR A 303 13.98 23.42 -40.08
N ARG A 304 13.20 23.62 -41.15
CA ARG A 304 13.40 22.90 -42.43
C ARG A 304 14.80 23.13 -43.00
N LYS A 305 15.36 24.33 -42.80
CA LYS A 305 16.72 24.70 -43.23
C LYS A 305 17.81 24.16 -42.32
N PHE A 306 17.69 24.37 -41.01
CA PHE A 306 18.74 24.03 -40.02
C PHE A 306 18.66 22.58 -39.52
N LYS A 307 17.49 21.94 -39.62
CA LYS A 307 17.17 20.60 -39.07
C LYS A 307 17.43 20.46 -37.57
N THR A 308 17.60 21.58 -36.88
CA THR A 308 17.94 21.68 -35.47
C THR A 308 17.29 22.94 -34.91
N TYR A 309 17.14 23.03 -33.60
CA TYR A 309 16.61 24.19 -32.88
C TYR A 309 17.11 24.19 -31.44
N TYR A 310 16.96 25.32 -30.75
CA TYR A 310 17.13 25.41 -29.30
C TYR A 310 15.78 25.41 -28.61
N LEU A 311 15.62 24.57 -27.59
CA LEU A 311 14.53 24.63 -26.64
C LEU A 311 14.95 25.49 -25.44
N VAL A 312 14.21 26.55 -25.12
CA VAL A 312 14.64 27.57 -24.13
C VAL A 312 13.51 27.90 -23.14
N PRO A 313 13.76 28.01 -21.82
CA PRO A 313 12.76 28.54 -20.90
C PRO A 313 12.63 30.06 -21.06
N GLY A 314 11.42 30.59 -20.92
CA GLY A 314 11.17 32.02 -20.81
C GLY A 314 10.31 32.33 -19.58
N VAL A 315 10.48 33.54 -19.05
CA VAL A 315 9.69 34.04 -17.92
C VAL A 315 8.71 35.07 -18.44
N ILE A 316 7.45 34.89 -18.08
CA ILE A 316 6.36 35.83 -18.35
C ILE A 316 6.32 36.84 -17.19
N SER A 317 6.28 38.13 -17.48
CA SER A 317 6.11 39.16 -16.44
C SER A 317 4.77 39.02 -15.71
N GLU A 318 4.68 39.53 -14.47
CA GLU A 318 3.46 39.40 -13.66
C GLU A 318 2.22 40.00 -14.33
N ASP A 319 2.40 41.07 -15.11
CA ASP A 319 1.36 41.73 -15.90
C ASP A 319 1.05 41.03 -17.23
N GLY A 320 1.81 39.98 -17.58
CA GLY A 320 1.66 39.23 -18.82
C GLY A 320 2.03 40.04 -20.07
N THR A 321 2.76 41.14 -19.98
CA THR A 321 3.05 41.98 -21.16
C THR A 321 4.39 41.64 -21.83
N SER A 322 5.30 40.99 -21.11
CA SER A 322 6.64 40.72 -21.58
C SER A 322 7.05 39.27 -21.32
N LEU A 323 7.95 38.79 -22.17
CA LEU A 323 8.54 37.47 -22.07
C LEU A 323 10.06 37.61 -22.19
N THR A 324 10.77 37.12 -21.18
CA THR A 324 12.25 37.14 -21.13
C THR A 324 12.80 35.72 -21.32
N PRO A 325 13.44 35.40 -22.46
CA PRO A 325 14.10 34.11 -22.66
C PRO A 325 15.35 33.94 -21.80
N ILE A 326 15.59 32.74 -21.30
CA ILE A 326 16.74 32.35 -20.49
C ILE A 326 17.65 31.42 -21.31
N TYR A 327 18.42 32.00 -22.22
CA TYR A 327 19.25 31.24 -23.19
C TYR A 327 20.30 30.34 -22.54
N GLU A 328 20.81 30.72 -21.36
CA GLU A 328 21.82 29.95 -20.62
C GLU A 328 21.34 28.56 -20.19
N LEU A 329 20.02 28.31 -20.19
CA LEU A 329 19.41 27.01 -19.89
C LEU A 329 18.93 26.27 -21.15
N GLY A 330 19.29 26.76 -22.34
CA GLY A 330 18.87 26.16 -23.60
C GLY A 330 19.33 24.71 -23.77
N ILE A 331 18.50 23.90 -24.43
CA ILE A 331 18.81 22.53 -24.83
C ILE A 331 18.80 22.48 -26.35
N PHE A 332 19.89 21.98 -26.93
CA PHE A 332 19.99 21.75 -28.37
C PHE A 332 19.18 20.50 -28.76
N LYS A 333 18.37 20.64 -29.82
CA LYS A 333 17.43 19.63 -30.28
C LYS A 333 17.53 19.44 -31.79
N GLY A 334 17.53 18.20 -32.25
CA GLY A 334 17.52 17.80 -33.65
C GLY A 334 16.16 17.31 -34.16
N LYS A 335 15.19 17.07 -33.27
CA LYS A 335 13.87 16.53 -33.64
C LYS A 335 12.72 17.33 -33.03
N ILE A 336 11.76 17.70 -33.88
CA ILE A 336 10.44 18.19 -33.51
C ILE A 336 9.41 17.56 -34.45
N PHE A 337 8.22 17.30 -33.93
CA PHE A 337 7.12 16.71 -34.71
C PHE A 337 6.09 17.77 -35.06
N PHE A 338 5.89 18.02 -36.36
CA PHE A 338 4.74 18.80 -36.83
C PHE A 338 3.66 17.84 -37.28
N ARG A 339 2.47 17.98 -36.70
CA ARG A 339 1.38 17.02 -36.79
C ARG A 339 0.09 17.78 -37.08
N LYS A 340 -0.88 17.12 -37.70
CA LYS A 340 -2.23 17.64 -37.79
C LYS A 340 -3.19 16.78 -36.97
N VAL A 341 -4.24 17.42 -36.45
CA VAL A 341 -5.32 16.72 -35.73
C VAL A 341 -5.91 15.59 -36.57
N GLU A 342 -6.09 15.80 -37.88
CA GLU A 342 -6.62 14.80 -38.83
C GLU A 342 -5.75 13.53 -38.97
N ASP A 343 -4.46 13.60 -38.61
CA ASP A 343 -3.52 12.49 -38.71
C ASP A 343 -3.43 11.66 -37.41
N ILE A 344 -4.13 12.06 -36.34
CA ILE A 344 -4.05 11.45 -35.00
C ILE A 344 -5.19 10.44 -34.83
N ASN A 345 -4.84 9.19 -34.53
CA ASN A 345 -5.80 8.12 -34.21
C ASN A 345 -5.73 7.73 -32.72
N GLU A 346 -6.64 6.85 -32.28
CA GLU A 346 -6.77 6.40 -30.88
C GLU A 346 -5.55 5.67 -30.29
N HIS A 347 -4.65 5.16 -31.13
CA HIS A 347 -3.42 4.48 -30.71
C HIS A 347 -2.18 5.37 -30.82
N ASP A 348 -2.36 6.62 -31.23
CA ASP A 348 -1.27 7.57 -31.36
C ASP A 348 -0.87 8.16 -30.01
N ILE A 349 0.43 8.44 -29.83
CA ILE A 349 0.93 9.09 -28.61
C ILE A 349 0.34 10.49 -28.41
N ASP A 350 -0.05 11.16 -29.50
CA ASP A 350 -0.66 12.48 -29.47
C ASP A 350 -2.19 12.44 -29.26
N SER A 351 -2.82 11.25 -29.19
CA SER A 351 -4.28 11.10 -28.96
C SER A 351 -4.76 11.79 -27.69
N VAL A 352 -3.91 11.85 -26.66
CA VAL A 352 -4.17 12.55 -25.39
C VAL A 352 -4.52 14.02 -25.58
N VAL A 353 -4.08 14.65 -26.67
CA VAL A 353 -4.36 16.05 -27.02
C VAL A 353 -5.81 16.25 -27.45
N LEU A 354 -6.44 15.23 -28.03
CA LEU A 354 -7.83 15.30 -28.51
C LEU A 354 -8.85 15.15 -27.37
N GLY A 355 -8.47 14.49 -26.27
CA GLY A 355 -9.32 14.24 -25.10
C GLY A 355 -9.27 15.33 -24.02
N THR A 356 -8.50 16.41 -24.21
CA THR A 356 -8.29 17.42 -23.16
C THR A 356 -9.42 18.44 -22.98
N GLY A 357 -10.45 18.43 -23.83
CA GLY A 357 -11.57 19.39 -23.76
C GLY A 357 -12.41 19.35 -22.47
N GLY A 358 -12.07 18.49 -21.50
CA GLY A 358 -12.72 18.38 -20.19
C GLY A 358 -11.89 18.83 -18.98
N LEU A 359 -10.70 19.42 -19.17
CA LEU A 359 -9.88 19.95 -18.07
C LEU A 359 -9.95 21.48 -18.06
N ASP A 360 -10.43 22.06 -16.96
CA ASP A 360 -10.42 23.51 -16.69
C ASP A 360 -9.01 24.07 -16.93
N ARG A 361 -8.85 24.80 -18.03
CA ARG A 361 -7.67 25.62 -18.30
C ARG A 361 -8.00 27.06 -17.95
N PRO A 362 -7.15 27.77 -17.19
CA PRO A 362 -7.29 29.21 -17.11
C PRO A 362 -7.08 29.79 -18.52
N ALA A 363 -8.07 30.54 -19.00
CA ALA A 363 -8.01 31.21 -20.29
C ALA A 363 -6.75 32.09 -20.38
N ASN A 364 -6.12 32.03 -21.55
CA ASN A 364 -4.93 32.81 -21.87
C ASN A 364 -5.39 34.08 -22.60
N ASP A 365 -5.82 35.09 -21.84
CA ASP A 365 -6.14 36.40 -22.40
C ASP A 365 -4.84 37.13 -22.77
N TRP A 366 -4.35 36.91 -23.99
CA TRP A 366 -3.24 37.66 -24.55
C TRP A 366 -3.77 38.66 -25.58
N THR A 367 -3.80 39.93 -25.18
CA THR A 367 -3.89 41.06 -26.10
C THR A 367 -2.58 41.83 -26.01
N GLY A 368 -1.77 41.72 -27.08
CA GLY A 368 -0.46 42.36 -27.21
C GLY A 368 0.20 41.99 -28.52
#